data_AF-A0A842J286-F1
#
_entry.id   AF-A0A842J286-F1
#
_cell.length_a   1.000
_cell.length_b   1.000
_cell.length_c   1.000
_cell.angle_alpha   90.00
_cell.angle_beta   90.00
_cell.angle_gamma   90.00
#
_symmetry.space_group_name_H-M   'P 1'
#
loop_
_entity.id
_entity.type
_entity.pdbx_description
1 polymer ?
#
loop_
_entity_poly.entity_id
_entity_poly.type
_entity_poly.pdbx_seq_one_letter_code
_entity_poly.pdbx_strand_id
1 'polypeptide(L)'
;MSKLNRLKDRKKRDYFEDANIAVSTITQEEIRISSINFDYQTLEISTEDKKNLLDIEKDMLFQGKKLGDTALKIGENLNRARGIFSKYSTDDSDLTSFVKWYTALGLTKDQVYLFSGRYKLCLSEPKFKDNILVLSDRAIKEVINKKTPKMIVEKVLSGELKTGLEIKNAREQFEISSVLEISNDLESELIYKKLELKNLKKEIKLKELELKNLIEKALLLEQEINKEMA
;
A
#
# COMPACT_ATOMS: atom_id res chain seq x y z
N MET A 1 -15.46 -26.51 48.36
CA MET A 1 -15.54 -25.39 47.38
C MET A 1 -14.22 -25.13 46.60
N SER A 2 -13.03 -25.50 47.10
CA SER A 2 -11.72 -25.17 46.46
C SER A 2 -11.32 -26.00 45.21
N LYS A 3 -11.69 -27.28 45.11
CA LYS A 3 -11.25 -28.16 43.99
C LYS A 3 -11.90 -27.84 42.64
N LEU A 4 -13.13 -27.32 42.62
CA LEU A 4 -13.90 -27.07 41.39
C LEU A 4 -13.35 -25.88 40.59
N ASN A 5 -12.87 -24.82 41.27
CA ASN A 5 -12.23 -23.67 40.62
C ASN A 5 -10.89 -24.03 39.98
N ARG A 6 -10.07 -24.85 40.66
CA ARG A 6 -8.76 -25.29 40.13
C ARG A 6 -8.86 -26.07 38.82
N LEU A 7 -9.91 -26.88 38.64
CA LEU A 7 -10.16 -27.64 37.41
C LEU A 7 -10.66 -26.76 36.27
N LYS A 8 -11.51 -25.76 36.56
CA LYS A 8 -11.93 -24.76 35.57
C LYS A 8 -10.75 -23.89 35.12
N ASP A 9 -9.89 -23.48 36.05
CA ASP A 9 -8.70 -22.66 35.73
C ASP A 9 -7.61 -23.43 35.00
N ARG A 10 -7.54 -24.77 35.14
CA ARG A 10 -6.70 -25.63 34.31
C ARG A 10 -7.26 -25.76 32.90
N LYS A 11 -8.52 -26.17 32.75
CA LYS A 11 -9.17 -26.28 31.43
C LYS A 11 -9.13 -24.98 30.63
N LYS A 12 -9.28 -23.83 31.30
CA LYS A 12 -9.19 -22.51 30.67
C LYS A 12 -7.77 -22.22 30.17
N ARG A 13 -6.73 -22.58 30.95
CA ARG A 13 -5.32 -22.43 30.56
C ARG A 13 -4.96 -23.36 29.40
N ASP A 14 -5.33 -24.63 29.49
CA ASP A 14 -5.07 -25.63 28.44
C ASP A 14 -5.71 -25.18 27.11
N TYR A 15 -6.94 -24.67 27.13
CA TYR A 15 -7.60 -24.10 25.95
C TYR A 15 -6.89 -22.87 25.37
N PHE A 16 -6.37 -21.97 26.22
CA PHE A 16 -5.60 -20.82 25.75
C PHE A 16 -4.26 -21.25 25.14
N GLU A 17 -3.62 -22.27 25.69
CA GLU A 17 -2.35 -22.80 25.21
C GLU A 17 -2.52 -23.51 23.85
N ASP A 18 -3.55 -24.34 23.70
CA ASP A 18 -3.93 -24.97 22.43
C ASP A 18 -4.31 -23.94 21.35
N ALA A 19 -5.05 -22.89 21.74
CA ALA A 19 -5.41 -21.80 20.82
C ALA A 19 -4.18 -21.01 20.39
N ASN A 20 -3.23 -20.75 21.29
CA ASN A 20 -1.98 -20.05 20.96
C ASN A 20 -1.10 -20.88 20.03
N ILE A 21 -1.00 -22.20 20.25
CA ILE A 21 -0.27 -23.11 19.37
C ILE A 21 -0.92 -23.12 17.98
N ALA A 22 -2.24 -23.27 17.90
CA ALA A 22 -2.96 -23.26 16.63
C ALA A 22 -2.79 -21.93 15.86
N VAL A 23 -2.91 -20.79 16.55
CA VAL A 23 -2.69 -19.47 15.94
C VAL A 23 -1.25 -19.31 15.46
N SER A 24 -0.27 -19.81 16.21
CA SER A 24 1.15 -19.82 15.82
C SER A 24 1.37 -20.67 14.57
N THR A 25 0.82 -21.88 14.51
CA THR A 25 0.94 -22.77 13.35
C THR A 25 0.28 -22.18 12.10
N ILE A 26 -0.92 -21.61 12.22
CA ILE A 26 -1.61 -20.94 11.09
C ILE A 26 -0.79 -19.74 10.60
N THR A 27 -0.26 -18.95 11.54
CA THR A 27 0.59 -17.80 11.21
C THR A 27 1.84 -18.22 10.45
N GLN A 28 2.53 -19.27 10.90
CA GLN A 28 3.73 -19.79 10.24
C GLN A 28 3.42 -20.31 8.83
N GLU A 29 2.27 -20.96 8.64
CA GLU A 29 1.87 -21.44 7.32
C GLU A 29 1.54 -20.28 6.35
N GLU A 30 0.83 -19.24 6.81
CA GLU A 30 0.55 -18.05 6.00
C GLU A 30 1.81 -17.30 5.58
N ILE A 31 2.80 -17.21 6.48
CA ILE A 31 4.13 -16.65 6.17
C ILE A 31 4.81 -17.52 5.10
N ARG A 32 4.78 -18.85 5.26
CA ARG A 32 5.48 -19.78 4.37
C ARG A 32 5.02 -19.68 2.91
N ILE A 33 3.70 -19.59 2.69
CA ILE A 33 3.07 -19.55 1.36
C ILE A 33 3.08 -18.17 0.71
N SER A 34 3.56 -17.13 1.40
CA SER A 34 3.59 -15.77 0.87
C SER A 34 4.48 -15.66 -0.37
N SER A 35 3.97 -15.03 -1.43
CA SER A 35 4.69 -14.80 -2.68
C SER A 35 5.72 -13.68 -2.51
N ILE A 36 6.98 -14.01 -2.82
CA ILE A 36 8.11 -13.09 -2.76
C ILE A 36 8.12 -12.18 -3.99
N ASN A 37 8.42 -10.90 -3.79
CA ASN A 37 8.45 -9.91 -4.88
C ASN A 37 9.86 -9.58 -5.35
N PHE A 38 10.88 -9.79 -4.51
CA PHE A 38 12.27 -9.45 -4.82
C PHE A 38 13.06 -10.64 -5.37
N ASP A 39 13.87 -10.40 -6.42
CA ASP A 39 14.77 -11.43 -6.97
C ASP A 39 16.12 -11.44 -6.24
N TYR A 40 16.22 -12.29 -5.23
CA TYR A 40 17.44 -12.50 -4.43
C TYR A 40 18.60 -13.14 -5.20
N GLN A 41 18.38 -13.66 -6.41
CA GLN A 41 19.48 -14.18 -7.23
C GLN A 41 20.41 -13.07 -7.71
N THR A 42 19.90 -11.84 -7.80
CA THR A 42 20.67 -10.65 -8.20
C THR A 42 21.69 -10.20 -7.15
N LEU A 43 21.66 -10.75 -5.93
CA LEU A 43 22.55 -10.35 -4.84
C LEU A 43 23.77 -11.26 -4.73
N GLU A 44 24.95 -10.66 -4.61
CA GLU A 44 26.22 -11.33 -4.31
C GLU A 44 26.42 -11.44 -2.78
N ILE A 45 25.54 -12.20 -2.11
CA ILE A 45 25.60 -12.43 -0.66
C ILE A 45 25.52 -13.93 -0.34
N SER A 46 25.83 -14.28 0.91
CA SER A 46 25.83 -15.68 1.37
C SER A 46 24.46 -16.34 1.23
N THR A 47 24.43 -17.66 1.05
CA THR A 47 23.18 -18.43 0.96
C THR A 47 22.36 -18.34 2.24
N GLU A 48 23.03 -18.27 3.41
CA GLU A 48 22.39 -18.10 4.70
C GLU A 48 21.71 -16.73 4.82
N ASP A 49 22.39 -15.65 4.41
CA ASP A 49 21.80 -14.31 4.42
C ASP A 49 20.66 -14.18 3.42
N LYS A 50 20.74 -14.81 2.23
CA LYS A 50 19.61 -14.89 1.30
C LYS A 50 18.39 -15.52 1.95
N LYS A 51 18.58 -16.65 2.66
CA LYS A 51 17.51 -17.32 3.38
C LYS A 51 16.92 -16.44 4.48
N ASN A 52 17.76 -15.78 5.27
CA ASN A 52 17.32 -14.87 6.32
C ASN A 52 16.51 -13.69 5.75
N LEU A 53 16.94 -13.08 4.65
CA LEU A 53 16.20 -12.01 3.99
C LEU A 53 14.86 -12.48 3.43
N LEU A 54 14.81 -13.69 2.86
CA LEU A 54 13.56 -14.30 2.40
C LEU A 54 12.55 -14.49 3.55
N ASP A 55 13.00 -14.97 4.70
CA ASP A 55 12.15 -15.14 5.88
C ASP A 55 11.68 -13.78 6.44
N ILE A 56 12.55 -12.77 6.43
CA ILE A 56 12.21 -11.39 6.80
C ILE A 56 11.15 -10.80 5.85
N GLU A 57 11.31 -10.94 4.52
CA GLU A 57 10.32 -10.42 3.56
C GLU A 57 8.95 -11.08 3.78
N LYS A 58 8.92 -12.39 4.00
CA LYS A 58 7.67 -13.10 4.25
C LYS A 58 6.97 -12.62 5.52
N ASP A 59 7.71 -12.43 6.62
CA ASP A 59 7.13 -11.86 7.84
C ASP A 59 6.63 -10.42 7.59
N MET A 60 7.41 -9.58 6.91
CA MET A 60 6.99 -8.22 6.57
C MET A 60 5.70 -8.18 5.74
N LEU A 61 5.57 -9.05 4.73
CA LEU A 61 4.35 -9.16 3.91
C LEU A 61 3.15 -9.59 4.75
N PHE A 62 3.35 -10.54 5.66
CA PHE A 62 2.31 -11.00 6.58
C PHE A 62 1.86 -9.90 7.55
N GLN A 63 2.79 -9.17 8.18
CA GLN A 63 2.46 -8.04 9.04
C GLN A 63 1.74 -6.93 8.23
N GLY A 64 2.17 -6.69 6.99
CA GLY A 64 1.50 -5.78 6.06
C GLY A 64 0.03 -6.15 5.81
N LYS A 65 -0.27 -7.43 5.60
CA LYS A 65 -1.66 -7.92 5.46
C LYS A 65 -2.48 -7.66 6.73
N LYS A 66 -1.92 -7.94 7.91
CA LYS A 66 -2.57 -7.65 9.21
C LYS A 66 -2.86 -6.16 9.41
N LEU A 67 -1.94 -5.29 8.98
CA LEU A 67 -2.16 -3.85 8.98
C LEU A 67 -3.36 -3.49 8.09
N GLY A 68 -3.43 -4.07 6.88
CA GLY A 68 -4.55 -3.93 5.96
C GLY A 68 -5.88 -4.34 6.58
N ASP A 69 -5.94 -5.51 7.23
CA ASP A 69 -7.14 -6.00 7.92
C ASP A 69 -7.59 -5.07 9.05
N THR A 70 -6.63 -4.55 9.80
CA THR A 70 -6.90 -3.58 10.87
C THR A 70 -7.46 -2.28 10.30
N ALA A 71 -6.83 -1.75 9.24
CA ALA A 71 -7.30 -0.57 8.53
C ALA A 71 -8.73 -0.76 7.98
N LEU A 72 -9.04 -1.95 7.45
CA LEU A 72 -10.37 -2.30 6.96
C LEU A 72 -11.42 -2.26 8.09
N LYS A 73 -11.13 -2.88 9.23
CA LYS A 73 -12.01 -2.87 10.42
C LYS A 73 -12.22 -1.46 10.96
N ILE A 74 -11.17 -0.62 10.99
CA ILE A 74 -11.30 0.79 11.36
C ILE A 74 -12.25 1.50 10.38
N GLY A 75 -12.08 1.29 9.08
CA GLY A 75 -12.95 1.86 8.04
C GLY A 75 -14.42 1.46 8.18
N GLU A 76 -14.68 0.19 8.49
CA GLU A 76 -16.03 -0.31 8.77
C GLU A 76 -16.65 0.41 9.98
N ASN A 77 -15.92 0.50 11.09
CA ASN A 77 -16.39 1.16 12.30
C ASN A 77 -16.61 2.67 12.09
N LEU A 78 -15.73 3.35 11.34
CA LEU A 78 -15.92 4.74 10.93
C LEU A 78 -17.20 4.92 10.11
N ASN A 79 -17.47 4.02 9.17
CA ASN A 79 -18.68 4.09 8.35
C ASN A 79 -19.95 3.87 9.18
N ARG A 80 -19.92 2.91 10.13
CA ARG A 80 -21.01 2.68 11.09
C ARG A 80 -21.24 3.89 11.99
N ALA A 81 -20.19 4.43 12.59
CA ALA A 81 -20.26 5.62 13.44
C ALA A 81 -20.85 6.80 12.66
N ARG A 82 -20.36 7.04 11.43
CA ARG A 82 -20.90 8.10 10.56
C ARG A 82 -22.40 7.94 10.33
N GLY A 83 -22.88 6.71 10.10
CA GLY A 83 -24.32 6.42 9.94
C GLY A 83 -25.15 6.64 11.22
N ILE A 84 -24.53 6.60 12.40
CA ILE A 84 -25.20 6.97 13.66
C ILE A 84 -25.26 8.50 13.76
N PHE A 85 -24.13 9.19 13.60
CA PHE A 85 -24.09 10.65 13.69
C PHE A 85 -25.03 11.32 12.68
N SER A 86 -25.14 10.78 11.46
CA SER A 86 -26.03 11.34 10.42
C SER A 86 -27.52 11.26 10.75
N LYS A 87 -27.96 10.36 11.65
CA LYS A 87 -29.38 10.26 12.05
C LYS A 87 -29.83 11.39 12.95
N TYR A 88 -28.88 11.97 13.66
CA TYR A 88 -29.11 13.06 14.61
C TYR A 88 -28.57 14.38 14.09
N SER A 89 -28.07 14.39 12.84
CA SER A 89 -27.67 15.61 12.16
C SER A 89 -28.90 16.38 11.74
N THR A 90 -29.26 17.41 12.51
CA THR A 90 -30.38 18.30 12.21
C THR A 90 -29.96 19.51 11.39
N ASP A 91 -28.67 19.88 11.36
CA ASP A 91 -28.12 20.99 10.57
C ASP A 91 -26.63 20.78 10.16
N ASP A 92 -26.08 21.62 9.27
CA ASP A 92 -24.67 21.59 8.82
C ASP A 92 -23.63 21.67 9.97
N SER A 93 -24.05 22.09 11.16
CA SER A 93 -23.24 22.06 12.39
C SER A 93 -22.92 20.65 12.90
N ASP A 94 -23.50 19.60 12.31
CA ASP A 94 -23.34 18.22 12.76
C ASP A 94 -22.24 17.42 12.03
N LEU A 95 -21.74 17.94 10.90
CA LEU A 95 -20.46 17.47 10.36
C LEU A 95 -19.35 17.60 11.42
N THR A 96 -19.50 18.57 12.33
CA THR A 96 -18.59 18.82 13.45
C THR A 96 -18.61 17.73 14.50
N SER A 97 -19.73 17.03 14.74
CA SER A 97 -19.83 16.02 15.82
C SER A 97 -19.06 14.74 15.48
N PHE A 98 -19.23 14.23 14.25
CA PHE A 98 -18.42 13.09 13.78
C PHE A 98 -16.92 13.45 13.73
N VAL A 99 -16.61 14.67 13.27
CA VAL A 99 -15.23 15.18 13.20
C VAL A 99 -14.60 15.30 14.58
N LYS A 100 -15.29 15.91 15.55
CA LYS A 100 -14.86 15.98 16.95
C LYS A 100 -14.65 14.60 17.54
N TRP A 101 -15.56 13.66 17.27
CA TRP A 101 -15.47 12.30 17.79
C TRP A 101 -14.22 11.56 17.30
N TYR A 102 -13.99 11.48 15.99
CA TYR A 102 -12.79 10.77 15.51
C TYR A 102 -11.50 11.52 15.89
N THR A 103 -11.54 12.85 15.98
CA THR A 103 -10.37 13.65 16.38
C THR A 103 -10.00 13.41 17.84
N ALA A 104 -11.00 13.24 18.73
CA ALA A 104 -10.78 12.83 20.12
C ALA A 104 -10.16 11.43 20.26
N LEU A 105 -10.32 10.57 19.25
CA LEU A 105 -9.64 9.28 19.15
C LEU A 105 -8.22 9.37 18.58
N GLY A 106 -7.73 10.57 18.28
CA GLY A 106 -6.42 10.81 17.69
C GLY A 106 -6.35 10.58 16.18
N LEU A 107 -7.48 10.42 15.50
CA LEU A 107 -7.52 10.23 14.05
C LEU A 107 -7.53 11.58 13.31
N THR A 108 -6.75 11.65 12.25
CA THR A 108 -6.76 12.78 11.31
C THR A 108 -7.82 12.58 10.22
N LYS A 109 -8.21 13.68 9.57
CA LYS A 109 -9.12 13.64 8.41
C LYS A 109 -8.57 12.76 7.28
N ASP A 110 -7.25 12.78 7.04
CA ASP A 110 -6.60 11.98 6.00
C ASP A 110 -6.67 10.48 6.31
N GLN A 111 -6.40 10.08 7.57
CA GLN A 111 -6.56 8.70 8.02
C GLN A 111 -8.02 8.23 7.90
N VAL A 112 -8.98 9.04 8.32
CA VAL A 112 -10.41 8.71 8.20
C VAL A 112 -10.80 8.54 6.72
N TYR A 113 -10.29 9.40 5.83
CA TYR A 113 -10.50 9.30 4.39
C TYR A 113 -9.92 8.00 3.82
N LEU A 114 -8.69 7.64 4.20
CA LEU A 114 -8.02 6.41 3.76
C LEU A 114 -8.73 5.15 4.25
N PHE A 115 -9.00 5.04 5.55
CA PHE A 115 -9.66 3.87 6.13
C PHE A 115 -11.08 3.68 5.58
N SER A 116 -11.86 4.76 5.53
CA SER A 116 -13.22 4.71 4.96
C SER A 116 -13.19 4.39 3.47
N GLY A 117 -12.20 4.93 2.74
CA GLY A 117 -12.01 4.66 1.32
C GLY A 117 -11.67 3.21 1.04
N ARG A 118 -10.71 2.64 1.78
CA ARG A 118 -10.33 1.23 1.70
C ARG A 118 -11.51 0.32 1.97
N TYR A 119 -12.29 0.59 3.02
CA TYR A 119 -13.50 -0.17 3.32
C TYR A 119 -14.54 -0.12 2.20
N LYS A 120 -14.84 1.07 1.69
CA LYS A 120 -15.77 1.23 0.57
C LYS A 120 -15.30 0.50 -0.69
N LEU A 121 -14.01 0.54 -0.98
CA LEU A 121 -13.41 -0.17 -2.11
C LEU A 121 -13.58 -1.69 -1.98
N CYS A 122 -13.37 -2.25 -0.78
CA CYS A 122 -13.63 -3.67 -0.52
C CYS A 122 -15.12 -4.04 -0.65
N LEU A 123 -16.04 -3.12 -0.31
CA LEU A 123 -17.48 -3.35 -0.51
C LEU A 123 -17.86 -3.35 -1.99
N SER A 124 -17.29 -2.45 -2.79
CA SER A 124 -17.57 -2.39 -4.23
C SER A 124 -16.92 -3.53 -4.99
N GLU A 125 -15.73 -3.96 -4.57
CA GLU A 125 -14.88 -4.91 -5.30
C GLU A 125 -14.44 -6.09 -4.40
N PRO A 126 -15.40 -6.90 -3.89
CA PRO A 126 -15.10 -7.94 -2.90
C PRO A 126 -14.18 -9.03 -3.44
N LYS A 127 -14.18 -9.26 -4.76
CA LYS A 127 -13.30 -10.23 -5.43
C LYS A 127 -11.81 -9.87 -5.29
N PHE A 128 -11.50 -8.58 -5.10
CA PHE A 128 -10.13 -8.08 -5.00
C PHE A 128 -9.73 -7.74 -3.56
N LYS A 129 -10.50 -8.20 -2.56
CA LYS A 129 -10.29 -7.85 -1.15
C LYS A 129 -8.84 -8.05 -0.71
N ASP A 130 -8.25 -9.21 -0.97
CA ASP A 130 -6.87 -9.50 -0.53
C ASP A 130 -5.84 -8.55 -1.15
N ASN A 131 -6.01 -8.21 -2.43
CA ASN A 131 -5.17 -7.21 -3.10
C ASN A 131 -5.38 -5.82 -2.52
N ILE A 132 -6.62 -5.43 -2.20
CA ILE A 132 -6.93 -4.13 -1.57
C ILE A 132 -6.30 -4.01 -0.18
N LEU A 133 -6.24 -5.10 0.59
CA LEU A 133 -5.65 -5.09 1.94
C LEU A 133 -4.15 -4.77 1.90
N VAL A 134 -3.44 -5.26 0.89
CA VAL A 134 -1.98 -5.05 0.78
C VAL A 134 -1.58 -3.74 0.08
N LEU A 135 -2.54 -2.99 -0.48
CA LEU A 135 -2.24 -1.69 -1.10
C LEU A 135 -1.66 -0.71 -0.07
N SER A 136 -0.63 0.04 -0.47
CA SER A 136 -0.13 1.18 0.31
C SER A 136 -1.18 2.28 0.43
N ASP A 137 -1.11 3.09 1.47
CA ASP A 137 -2.01 4.23 1.66
C ASP A 137 -1.96 5.23 0.49
N ARG A 138 -0.77 5.40 -0.11
CA ARG A 138 -0.63 6.22 -1.32
C ARG A 138 -1.38 5.63 -2.51
N ALA A 139 -1.31 4.31 -2.71
CA ALA A 139 -2.07 3.65 -3.76
C ALA A 139 -3.58 3.74 -3.51
N ILE A 140 -4.04 3.49 -2.27
CA ILE A 140 -5.44 3.67 -1.90
C ILE A 140 -5.91 5.09 -2.20
N LYS A 141 -5.15 6.11 -1.80
CA LYS A 141 -5.48 7.52 -2.02
C LYS A 141 -5.69 7.85 -3.50
N GLU A 142 -4.87 7.27 -4.37
CA GLU A 142 -5.00 7.45 -5.82
C GLU A 142 -6.19 6.66 -6.38
N VAL A 143 -6.46 5.44 -5.91
CA VAL A 143 -7.59 4.62 -6.37
C VAL A 143 -8.94 5.22 -5.97
N ILE A 144 -9.09 5.66 -4.73
CA ILE A 144 -10.36 6.20 -4.20
C ILE A 144 -10.61 7.66 -4.66
N ASN A 145 -9.67 8.25 -5.39
CA ASN A 145 -9.84 9.57 -5.95
C ASN A 145 -10.95 9.54 -7.02
N LYS A 146 -11.91 10.45 -6.91
CA LYS A 146 -13.04 10.55 -7.84
C LYS A 146 -12.63 10.76 -9.30
N LYS A 147 -11.44 11.33 -9.53
CA LYS A 147 -10.89 11.54 -10.87
C LYS A 147 -10.27 10.28 -11.48
N THR A 148 -10.09 9.22 -10.70
CA THR A 148 -9.48 7.98 -11.18
C THR A 148 -10.52 7.15 -11.96
N PRO A 149 -10.32 6.91 -13.27
CA PRO A 149 -11.23 6.12 -14.09
C PRO A 149 -11.29 4.66 -13.64
N LYS A 150 -12.44 4.00 -13.83
CA LYS A 150 -12.65 2.59 -13.45
C LYS A 150 -11.61 1.64 -14.04
N MET A 151 -11.24 1.83 -15.30
CA MET A 151 -10.21 1.00 -15.96
C MET A 151 -8.87 1.05 -15.19
N ILE A 152 -8.48 2.22 -14.66
CA ILE A 152 -7.25 2.34 -13.87
C ILE A 152 -7.42 1.65 -12.53
N VAL A 153 -8.60 1.79 -11.90
CA VAL A 153 -8.92 1.07 -10.66
C VAL A 153 -8.78 -0.45 -10.87
N GLU A 154 -9.35 -1.01 -11.93
CA GLU A 154 -9.23 -2.43 -12.27
C GLU A 154 -7.79 -2.89 -12.45
N LYS A 155 -6.95 -2.08 -13.11
CA LYS A 155 -5.50 -2.35 -13.24
C LYS A 155 -4.76 -2.34 -11.90
N VAL A 156 -5.16 -1.49 -10.97
CA VAL A 156 -4.59 -1.53 -9.61
C VAL A 156 -5.03 -2.77 -8.86
N LEU A 157 -6.32 -3.09 -8.93
CA LEU A 157 -6.91 -4.21 -8.20
C LEU A 157 -6.42 -5.57 -8.72
N SER A 158 -6.11 -5.68 -10.01
CA SER A 158 -5.47 -6.85 -10.62
C SER A 158 -3.96 -6.94 -10.36
N GLY A 159 -3.35 -5.88 -9.83
CA GLY A 159 -1.92 -5.84 -9.51
C GLY A 159 -1.01 -5.41 -10.66
N GLU A 160 -1.56 -4.99 -11.80
CA GLU A 160 -0.79 -4.40 -12.91
C GLU A 160 -0.13 -3.08 -12.51
N LEU A 161 -0.83 -2.26 -11.71
CA LEU A 161 -0.32 -1.00 -11.16
C LEU A 161 -0.15 -1.14 -9.65
N LYS A 162 1.09 -1.08 -9.17
CA LYS A 162 1.43 -1.39 -7.77
C LYS A 162 1.67 -0.14 -6.94
N THR A 163 2.31 0.87 -7.53
CA THR A 163 2.75 2.05 -6.78
C THR A 163 1.82 3.25 -6.99
N GLY A 164 1.66 4.10 -5.96
CA GLY A 164 0.89 5.34 -6.10
C GLY A 164 1.42 6.28 -7.19
N LEU A 165 2.72 6.18 -7.55
CA LEU A 165 3.30 6.97 -8.64
C LEU A 165 2.86 6.44 -10.01
N GLU A 166 2.87 5.12 -10.22
CA GLU A 166 2.34 4.47 -11.43
C GLU A 166 0.88 4.84 -11.65
N ILE A 167 0.05 4.74 -10.60
CA ILE A 167 -1.38 5.03 -10.67
C ILE A 167 -1.62 6.50 -11.04
N LYS A 168 -0.88 7.41 -10.41
CA LYS A 168 -0.95 8.84 -10.73
C LYS A 168 -0.56 9.10 -12.19
N ASN A 169 0.53 8.53 -12.67
CA ASN A 169 0.99 8.70 -14.05
C ASN A 169 -0.04 8.13 -15.05
N ALA A 170 -0.60 6.94 -14.77
CA ALA A 170 -1.62 6.33 -15.61
C ALA A 170 -2.88 7.20 -15.69
N ARG A 171 -3.31 7.81 -14.57
CA ARG A 171 -4.44 8.75 -14.56
C ARG A 171 -4.15 10.00 -15.38
N GLU A 172 -2.97 10.60 -15.20
CA GLU A 172 -2.56 11.76 -16.00
C GLU A 172 -2.60 11.42 -17.50
N GLN A 173 -2.05 10.27 -17.91
CA GLN A 173 -2.07 9.81 -19.30
C GLN A 173 -3.49 9.60 -19.84
N PHE A 174 -4.39 9.03 -19.02
CA PHE A 174 -5.79 8.85 -19.42
C PHE A 174 -6.51 10.18 -19.59
N GLU A 175 -6.37 11.12 -18.63
CA GLU A 175 -6.99 12.45 -18.72
C GLU A 175 -6.55 13.14 -20.02
N ILE A 176 -5.27 13.05 -20.36
CA ILE A 176 -4.73 13.57 -21.60
C ILE A 176 -5.36 12.90 -22.83
N SER A 177 -5.36 11.56 -22.89
CA SER A 177 -5.91 10.82 -24.03
C SER A 177 -7.38 11.17 -24.25
N SER A 178 -8.15 11.32 -23.15
CA SER A 178 -9.56 11.69 -23.23
C SER A 178 -9.78 13.11 -23.72
N VAL A 179 -8.89 14.06 -23.40
CA VAL A 179 -8.96 15.43 -23.95
C VAL A 179 -8.63 15.41 -25.45
N LEU A 180 -7.63 14.63 -25.87
CA LEU A 180 -7.21 14.50 -27.27
C LEU A 180 -8.30 13.93 -28.18
N GLU A 181 -9.13 13.01 -27.68
CA GLU A 181 -10.29 12.47 -28.42
C GLU A 181 -11.43 13.49 -28.58
N ILE A 182 -11.49 14.51 -27.73
CA ILE A 182 -12.56 15.51 -27.69
C ILE A 182 -12.19 16.78 -28.51
N SER A 183 -10.90 17.12 -28.62
CA SER A 183 -10.44 18.32 -29.33
C SER A 183 -9.90 18.03 -30.75
N ASN A 184 -10.69 18.37 -31.76
CA ASN A 184 -10.17 18.69 -33.10
C ASN A 184 -9.42 20.04 -33.02
N ASP A 185 -8.22 20.08 -33.62
CA ASP A 185 -7.32 21.23 -33.82
C ASP A 185 -6.29 21.58 -32.73
N LEU A 186 -5.06 21.87 -33.19
CA LEU A 186 -3.85 22.53 -32.63
C LEU A 186 -3.56 22.47 -31.10
N GLU A 187 -4.53 22.64 -30.22
CA GLU A 187 -4.38 22.45 -28.77
C GLU A 187 -3.97 21.02 -28.43
N SER A 188 -4.51 20.02 -29.13
CA SER A 188 -4.13 18.61 -29.01
C SER A 188 -2.64 18.38 -29.30
N GLU A 189 -2.09 19.05 -30.33
CA GLU A 189 -0.69 18.94 -30.71
C GLU A 189 0.23 19.66 -29.72
N LEU A 190 -0.21 20.80 -29.18
CA LEU A 190 0.54 21.54 -28.16
C LEU A 190 0.57 20.79 -26.82
N ILE A 191 -0.51 20.09 -26.48
CA ILE A 191 -0.59 19.17 -25.34
C ILE A 191 0.37 17.99 -25.55
N TYR A 192 0.39 17.38 -26.75
CA TYR A 192 1.31 16.30 -27.10
C TYR A 192 2.78 16.72 -26.93
N LYS A 193 3.17 17.87 -27.50
CA LYS A 193 4.53 18.40 -27.38
C LYS A 193 4.91 18.70 -25.92
N LYS A 194 3.98 19.23 -25.11
CA LYS A 194 4.23 19.45 -23.67
C LYS A 194 4.45 18.15 -22.90
N LEU A 195 3.77 17.08 -23.29
CA LEU A 195 3.91 15.76 -22.68
C LEU A 195 5.18 15.04 -23.06
N GLU A 196 5.49 15.03 -24.35
CA GLU A 196 6.74 14.52 -24.87
C GLU A 196 7.90 15.22 -24.17
N LEU A 197 7.83 16.54 -24.01
CA LEU A 197 8.81 17.33 -23.27
C LEU A 197 8.85 16.98 -21.76
N LYS A 198 7.72 16.67 -21.11
CA LYS A 198 7.69 16.22 -19.71
C LYS A 198 8.33 14.84 -19.53
N ASN A 199 8.09 13.91 -20.46
CA ASN A 199 8.65 12.57 -20.44
C ASN A 199 10.15 12.60 -20.73
N LEU A 200 10.58 13.32 -21.78
CA LEU A 200 11.99 13.55 -22.09
C LEU A 200 12.73 14.17 -20.89
N LYS A 201 12.12 15.13 -20.19
CA LYS A 201 12.73 15.70 -18.96
C LYS A 201 12.88 14.67 -17.84
N LYS A 202 11.96 13.72 -17.69
CA LYS A 202 12.09 12.64 -16.70
C LYS A 202 13.21 11.67 -17.09
N GLU A 203 13.28 11.32 -18.37
CA GLU A 203 14.30 10.42 -18.90
C GLU A 203 15.71 11.04 -18.80
N ILE A 204 15.85 12.33 -19.11
CA ILE A 204 17.09 13.10 -18.91
C ILE A 204 17.52 13.02 -17.44
N LYS A 205 16.62 13.27 -16.49
CA LYS A 205 16.95 13.18 -15.06
C LYS A 205 17.40 11.79 -14.63
N LEU A 206 16.81 10.74 -15.21
CA LEU A 206 17.21 9.36 -14.92
C LEU A 206 18.62 9.10 -15.45
N LYS A 207 18.90 9.50 -16.70
CA LYS A 207 20.23 9.36 -17.29
C LYS A 207 21.30 10.20 -16.58
N GLU A 208 20.95 11.40 -16.09
CA GLU A 208 21.85 12.22 -15.25
C GLU A 208 22.22 11.50 -13.95
N LEU A 209 21.26 10.79 -13.33
CA LEU A 209 21.51 10.00 -12.13
C LEU A 209 22.40 8.79 -12.43
N GLU A 210 22.13 8.06 -13.52
CA GLU A 210 22.96 6.94 -13.98
C GLU A 210 24.40 7.38 -14.27
N LEU A 211 24.57 8.51 -14.97
CA LEU A 211 25.88 9.07 -15.28
C LEU A 211 26.63 9.42 -14.00
N LYS A 212 25.97 10.03 -13.01
CA LYS A 212 26.58 10.35 -11.72
C LYS A 212 27.07 9.09 -11.01
N ASN A 213 26.29 8.02 -10.99
CA ASN A 213 26.68 6.74 -10.39
C ASN A 213 27.88 6.12 -11.11
N LEU A 214 27.93 6.21 -12.45
CA LEU A 214 29.07 5.73 -13.24
C LEU A 214 30.35 6.53 -12.96
N ILE A 215 30.24 7.85 -12.80
CA ILE A 215 31.37 8.71 -12.42
C ILE A 215 31.90 8.31 -11.03
N GLU A 216 31.02 8.13 -10.05
CA GLU A 216 31.42 7.68 -8.71
C GLU A 216 32.13 6.33 -8.75
N LYS A 217 31.65 5.39 -9.57
CA LYS A 217 32.29 4.07 -9.77
C LYS A 217 33.66 4.19 -10.43
N ALA A 218 33.81 5.04 -11.44
CA ALA A 218 35.11 5.26 -12.08
C ALA A 218 36.14 5.84 -11.11
N LEU A 219 35.72 6.79 -10.27
CA LEU A 219 36.57 7.42 -9.24
C LEU A 219 37.05 6.42 -8.18
N LEU A 220 36.18 5.48 -7.78
CA LEU A 220 36.55 4.37 -6.90
C LEU A 220 37.59 3.45 -7.54
N LEU A 221 37.39 3.06 -8.80
CA LEU A 221 38.35 2.22 -9.54
C LEU A 221 39.71 2.91 -9.71
N GLU A 222 39.73 4.22 -10.00
CA GLU A 222 40.98 4.99 -10.07
C GLU A 222 41.72 5.00 -8.72
N GLN A 223 40.99 5.12 -7.61
CA GLN A 223 41.58 5.04 -6.27
C GLN A 223 42.13 3.64 -5.95
N GLU A 224 41.45 2.58 -6.40
CA GLU A 224 41.92 1.20 -6.25
C GLU A 224 43.19 0.95 -7.06
N ILE A 225 43.21 1.33 -8.33
CA ILE A 225 44.40 1.21 -9.20
C ILE A 225 45.59 1.97 -8.59
N ASN A 226 45.37 3.21 -8.12
CA ASN A 226 46.43 4.01 -7.52
C ASN A 226 46.96 3.42 -6.20
N LYS A 227 46.12 2.70 -5.44
CA LYS A 227 46.55 1.98 -4.23
C LYS A 227 47.34 0.71 -4.56
N GLU A 228 47.01 0.02 -5.65
CA GLU A 228 47.73 -1.18 -6.08
C GLU A 228 49.09 -0.87 -6.75
N MET A 229 49.24 0.34 -7.31
CA MET A 229 50.50 0.79 -7.96
C MET A 229 51.47 1.53 -7.02
N ALA A 230 51.10 1.81 -5.77
CA ALA A 230 51.92 2.50 -4.77
C ALA A 230 52.55 1.52 -3.78
#